data_AF-A0A1A9V8Q9-F1
#
_entry.id   AF-A0A1A9V8Q9-F1
#
_cell.length_a   1.000
_cell.length_b   1.000
_cell.length_c   1.000
_cell.angle_alpha   90.00
_cell.angle_beta   90.00
_cell.angle_gamma   90.00
#
_symmetry.space_group_name_H-M   'P 1'
#
loop_
_entity.id
_entity.type
_entity.pdbx_description
1 polymer ?
#
loop_
_entity_poly.entity_id
_entity_poly.type
_entity_poly.pdbx_seq_one_letter_code
_entity_poly.pdbx_strand_id
1 'polypeptide(L)'
;MDGSLEQYGSQNNSIKVRSTQPLCPNEGHFPLNDDSCSQLFIKCEYSQQSRRVEGQIYRCPKGFVYWTISRRCERIHKLSNCPTSRYEVNNSIPVEWINIGSKRRNMKI
;
A
#
# COMPACT_ATOMS: atom_id res chain seq x y z
N MET A 1 -13.13 -47.32 1.82
CA MET A 1 -12.93 -46.50 3.03
C MET A 1 -12.77 -45.09 2.54
N ASP A 2 -13.82 -44.34 2.80
CA ASP A 2 -14.18 -43.04 2.25
C ASP A 2 -13.25 -41.92 2.70
N GLY A 3 -13.04 -40.96 1.81
CA GLY A 3 -12.16 -39.82 2.00
C GLY A 3 -12.79 -38.76 2.89
N SER A 4 -11.95 -38.06 3.65
CA SER A 4 -12.30 -36.79 4.27
C SER A 4 -11.05 -35.93 4.30
N LEU A 5 -10.78 -35.28 3.18
CA LEU A 5 -9.84 -34.17 3.11
C LEU A 5 -10.56 -32.99 3.79
N GLU A 6 -10.23 -32.74 5.06
CA GLU A 6 -10.75 -31.57 5.76
C GLU A 6 -10.28 -30.31 5.03
N GLN A 7 -11.28 -29.61 4.51
CA GLN A 7 -11.18 -28.43 3.67
C GLN A 7 -10.75 -27.25 4.55
N TYR A 8 -9.46 -27.13 4.85
CA TYR A 8 -8.89 -25.89 5.38
C TYR A 8 -8.85 -24.88 4.23
N GLY A 9 -9.95 -24.16 4.04
CA GLY A 9 -10.02 -23.00 3.16
C GLY A 9 -9.04 -21.94 3.67
N SER A 10 -7.78 -22.04 3.23
CA SER A 10 -6.80 -20.96 3.36
C SER A 10 -7.35 -19.77 2.59
N GLN A 11 -7.91 -18.80 3.30
CA GLN A 11 -8.08 -17.45 2.79
C GLN A 11 -6.68 -16.93 2.45
N ASN A 12 -6.25 -17.20 1.21
CA ASN A 12 -4.98 -16.75 0.67
C ASN A 12 -5.04 -15.22 0.60
N ASN A 13 -4.66 -14.56 1.69
CA ASN A 13 -4.51 -13.11 1.81
C ASN A 13 -3.28 -12.61 1.03
N SER A 14 -3.04 -13.18 -0.14
CA SER A 14 -1.93 -12.86 -1.03
C SER A 14 -2.34 -11.73 -1.97
N ILE A 15 -1.62 -10.62 -1.92
CA ILE A 15 -1.79 -9.55 -2.90
C ILE A 15 -0.94 -9.86 -4.13
N LYS A 16 -1.57 -9.86 -5.31
CA LYS A 16 -0.86 -10.12 -6.57
C LYS A 16 0.01 -8.92 -6.97
N VAL A 17 1.31 -9.11 -6.93
CA VAL A 17 2.30 -8.22 -7.55
C VAL A 17 2.48 -8.65 -9.00
N ARG A 18 2.29 -7.69 -9.91
CA ARG A 18 2.43 -7.83 -11.37
C ARG A 18 3.70 -7.16 -11.90
N SER A 19 4.21 -6.15 -11.20
CA SER A 19 5.44 -5.47 -11.62
C SER A 19 6.65 -6.39 -11.46
N THR A 20 7.57 -6.32 -12.41
CA THR A 20 8.87 -7.00 -12.36
C THR A 20 9.99 -6.09 -11.85
N GLN A 21 9.68 -4.82 -11.57
CA GLN A 21 10.64 -3.88 -11.01
C GLN A 21 10.89 -4.17 -9.51
N PRO A 22 12.07 -3.78 -8.99
CA PRO A 22 12.34 -3.85 -7.56
C PRO A 22 11.29 -3.05 -6.77
N LEU A 23 10.66 -3.71 -5.80
CA LEU A 23 9.65 -3.11 -4.92
C LEU A 23 10.20 -1.97 -4.04
N CYS A 24 11.47 -2.10 -3.63
CA CYS A 24 12.18 -1.12 -2.81
C CYS A 24 13.55 -0.79 -3.44
N PRO A 25 13.61 0.14 -4.40
CA PRO A 25 14.89 0.57 -4.97
C PRO A 25 15.73 1.38 -3.96
N ASN A 26 15.09 2.09 -3.04
CA ASN A 26 15.68 2.84 -1.93
C ASN A 26 14.62 3.10 -0.84
N GLU A 27 14.99 3.84 0.21
CA GLU A 27 14.03 4.24 1.25
C GLU A 27 12.98 5.21 0.71
N GLY A 28 11.73 5.03 1.12
CA GLY A 28 10.61 5.88 0.70
C GLY A 28 9.32 5.11 0.44
N HIS A 29 8.44 5.71 -0.38
CA HIS A 29 7.15 5.14 -0.75
C HIS A 29 7.10 4.85 -2.24
N PHE A 30 6.61 3.66 -2.60
CA PHE A 30 6.58 3.15 -3.97
C PHE A 30 5.22 2.51 -4.27
N PRO A 31 4.76 2.55 -5.53
CA PRO A 31 3.54 1.85 -5.90
C PRO A 31 3.78 0.33 -5.83
N LEU A 32 2.73 -0.43 -5.52
CA LEU A 32 2.82 -1.90 -5.45
C LEU A 32 3.00 -2.54 -6.84
N ASN A 33 2.43 -1.91 -7.85
CA ASN A 33 2.54 -2.25 -9.27
C ASN A 33 2.79 -0.97 -10.06
N ASP A 34 2.79 -1.02 -11.39
CA ASP A 34 3.01 0.17 -12.24
C ASP A 34 1.78 1.11 -12.28
N ASP A 35 0.97 1.11 -11.22
CA ASP A 35 -0.22 1.95 -11.07
C ASP A 35 0.20 3.38 -10.74
N SER A 36 -0.33 4.35 -11.48
CA SER A 36 -0.14 5.78 -11.18
C SER A 36 -0.81 6.19 -9.86
N CYS A 37 -1.93 5.53 -9.52
CA CYS A 37 -2.60 5.68 -8.24
C CYS A 37 -3.27 4.38 -7.77
N SER A 38 -3.22 4.14 -6.46
CA SER A 38 -3.64 2.87 -5.86
C SER A 38 -4.11 3.04 -4.42
N GLN A 39 -4.97 2.14 -3.94
CA GLN A 39 -5.33 2.05 -2.53
C GLN A 39 -4.15 1.58 -1.65
N LEU A 40 -3.22 0.83 -2.25
CA LEU A 40 -2.06 0.23 -1.62
C LEU A 40 -0.75 0.85 -2.13
N PHE A 41 0.24 0.86 -1.27
CA PHE A 41 1.62 1.22 -1.61
C PHE A 41 2.58 0.46 -0.71
N ILE A 42 3.86 0.50 -1.07
CA ILE A 42 4.94 -0.10 -0.28
C ILE A 42 5.71 1.02 0.40
N LYS A 43 5.90 0.88 1.70
CA LYS A 43 6.83 1.69 2.49
C LYS A 43 8.13 0.91 2.65
N CYS A 44 9.22 1.51 2.20
CA CYS A 44 10.55 0.93 2.21
C CYS A 44 11.42 1.67 3.22
N GLU A 45 11.97 0.95 4.20
CA GLU A 45 12.79 1.51 5.29
C GLU A 45 14.04 0.65 5.49
N TYR A 46 15.16 1.27 5.87
CA TYR A 46 16.37 0.52 6.20
C TYR A 46 16.20 -0.22 7.54
N SER A 47 16.27 -1.54 7.48
CA SER A 47 16.25 -2.42 8.65
C SER A 47 17.67 -2.57 9.19
N GLN A 48 17.90 -2.13 10.43
CA GLN A 48 19.17 -2.33 11.11
C GLN A 48 19.46 -3.82 11.38
N GLN A 49 18.40 -4.63 11.53
CA GLN A 49 18.50 -6.05 11.82
C GLN A 49 19.01 -6.84 10.60
N SER A 50 18.43 -6.62 9.43
CA SER A 50 18.86 -7.29 8.20
C SER A 50 19.94 -6.54 7.43
N ARG A 51 20.25 -5.30 7.85
CA ARG A 51 21.20 -4.38 7.21
C ARG A 51 20.84 -4.06 5.76
N ARG A 52 19.55 -4.12 5.42
CA ARG A 52 18.99 -3.96 4.07
C ARG A 52 17.73 -3.10 4.11
N VAL A 53 17.34 -2.57 2.96
CA VAL A 53 16.03 -1.91 2.80
C VAL A 53 14.95 -2.99 2.71
N GLU A 54 13.92 -2.86 3.52
CA GLU A 54 12.79 -3.79 3.58
C GLU A 54 11.48 -3.05 3.28
N GLY A 55 10.60 -3.73 2.54
CA GLY A 55 9.31 -3.21 2.11
C GLY A 55 8.15 -3.80 2.89
N GLN A 56 7.22 -2.95 3.30
CA GLN A 56 5.95 -3.35 3.90
C GLN A 56 4.79 -2.72 3.14
N ILE A 57 3.72 -3.49 2.94
CA ILE A 57 2.52 -3.02 2.26
C ILE A 57 1.63 -2.26 3.25
N TYR A 58 1.23 -1.06 2.85
CA TYR A 58 0.28 -0.21 3.57
C TYR A 58 -0.89 0.15 2.67
N ARG A 59 -2.03 0.42 3.30
CA ARG A 59 -3.20 0.99 2.63
C ARG A 59 -3.39 2.46 3.00
N CYS A 60 -3.80 3.27 2.04
CA CYS A 60 -4.27 4.61 2.32
C CYS A 60 -5.63 4.58 3.06
N PRO A 61 -5.96 5.62 3.85
CA PRO A 61 -7.27 5.74 4.48
C PRO A 61 -8.39 5.84 3.45
N LYS A 62 -9.64 5.61 3.89
CA LYS A 62 -10.82 5.74 3.03
C LYS A 62 -10.89 7.16 2.41
N GLY A 63 -11.11 7.23 1.10
CA GLY A 63 -11.15 8.48 0.35
C GLY A 63 -9.78 9.02 -0.08
N PHE A 64 -8.70 8.29 0.23
CA PHE A 64 -7.34 8.60 -0.20
C PHE A 64 -6.76 7.47 -1.05
N VAL A 65 -5.84 7.83 -1.94
CA VAL A 65 -5.08 6.91 -2.78
C VAL A 65 -3.62 7.34 -2.77
N TYR A 66 -2.70 6.38 -2.81
CA TYR A 66 -1.30 6.67 -3.05
C TYR A 66 -1.17 7.24 -4.47
N TRP A 67 -0.41 8.31 -4.63
CA TRP A 67 -0.12 8.90 -5.93
C TRP A 67 1.39 8.94 -6.17
N THR A 68 1.83 8.37 -7.30
CA THR A 68 3.26 8.22 -7.61
C THR A 68 3.99 9.57 -7.75
N ILE A 69 3.27 10.64 -8.12
CA ILE A 69 3.84 11.99 -8.28
C ILE A 69 4.15 12.61 -6.91
N SER A 70 3.20 12.64 -5.98
CA SER A 70 3.41 13.22 -4.65
C SER A 70 4.05 12.27 -3.64
N ARG A 71 4.16 10.98 -4.00
CA ARG A 71 4.67 9.85 -3.21
C ARG A 71 4.04 9.74 -1.82
N ARG A 72 2.73 10.00 -1.75
CA ARG A 72 1.93 9.98 -0.51
C ARG A 72 0.46 9.69 -0.80
N CYS A 73 -0.32 9.48 0.26
CA CYS A 73 -1.77 9.37 0.17
C CYS A 73 -2.41 10.74 -0.10
N GLU A 74 -3.07 10.88 -1.24
CA GLU A 74 -3.79 12.07 -1.70
C GLU A 74 -5.29 11.83 -1.76
N ARG A 75 -6.07 12.91 -1.66
CA ARG A 75 -7.53 12.83 -1.76
C ARG A 75 -7.95 12.47 -3.18
N ILE A 76 -8.68 11.36 -3.33
CA ILE A 76 -9.07 10.85 -4.66
C ILE A 76 -9.82 11.88 -5.52
N HIS A 77 -10.69 12.68 -4.91
CA HIS A 77 -11.48 13.71 -5.62
C HIS A 77 -10.65 14.91 -6.13
N LYS A 78 -9.39 15.04 -5.69
CA LYS A 78 -8.46 16.06 -6.22
C LYS A 78 -7.65 15.56 -7.41
N LEU A 79 -7.69 14.27 -7.70
CA LEU A 79 -6.97 13.64 -8.80
C LEU A 79 -7.95 13.41 -9.96
N SER A 80 -7.96 14.31 -10.94
CA SER A 80 -8.86 14.23 -12.10
C SER A 80 -8.60 13.02 -13.00
N ASN A 81 -7.39 12.43 -12.97
CA ASN A 81 -6.95 11.33 -13.83
C ASN A 81 -6.35 10.17 -13.04
N CYS A 82 -7.08 9.66 -12.04
CA CYS A 82 -6.65 8.53 -11.23
C CYS A 82 -7.50 7.27 -11.55
N PRO A 83 -7.06 6.40 -12.49
CA PRO A 83 -7.65 5.09 -12.68
C PRO A 83 -7.28 4.23 -11.47
N THR A 84 -8.08 4.32 -10.41
CA THR A 84 -7.72 3.70 -9.12
C THR A 84 -7.66 2.18 -9.28
N SER A 85 -6.46 1.62 -9.24
CA SER A 85 -6.29 0.18 -9.15
C SER A 85 -6.90 -0.31 -7.83
N ARG A 86 -7.91 -1.18 -7.95
CA ARG A 86 -8.60 -1.78 -6.82
C ARG A 86 -7.92 -3.10 -6.49
N TYR A 87 -7.44 -3.18 -5.26
CA TYR A 87 -6.93 -4.41 -4.68
C TYR A 87 -8.00 -4.97 -3.77
N GLU A 88 -8.12 -6.30 -3.73
CA GLU A 88 -8.88 -6.98 -2.69
C GLU A 88 -8.10 -6.83 -1.38
N VAL A 89 -8.50 -5.83 -0.60
CA VAL A 89 -7.86 -5.48 0.66
C VAL A 89 -8.65 -6.06 1.81
N ASN A 90 -7.96 -6.75 2.70
CA ASN A 90 -8.51 -7.18 3.98
C ASN A 90 -8.10 -6.21 5.10
N ASN A 91 -8.71 -6.36 6.27
CA ASN A 91 -8.43 -5.50 7.41
C ASN A 91 -7.06 -5.74 8.06
N SER A 92 -6.31 -6.77 7.64
CA SER A 92 -4.96 -7.03 8.18
C SER A 92 -3.87 -6.11 7.59
N ILE A 93 -4.15 -5.41 6.49
CA ILE A 93 -3.19 -4.46 5.92
C ILE A 93 -3.21 -3.16 6.76
N PRO A 94 -2.07 -2.74 7.32
CA PRO A 94 -1.99 -1.55 8.14
C PRO A 94 -2.33 -0.29 7.34
N VAL A 95 -3.02 0.63 7.97
CA VAL A 95 -3.31 1.95 7.40
C VAL A 95 -2.16 2.88 7.69
N GLU A 96 -1.68 3.58 6.67
CA GLU A 96 -0.78 4.69 6.87
C GLU A 96 -1.56 5.99 7.04
N TRP A 97 -1.46 6.59 8.22
CA TRP A 97 -2.09 7.86 8.56
C TRP A 97 -1.10 9.03 8.48
N ILE A 98 0.20 8.75 8.51
CA ILE A 98 1.28 9.72 8.43
C ILE A 98 1.53 10.04 6.94
N ASN A 99 1.80 11.30 6.60
CA ASN A 99 1.97 11.78 5.22
C ASN A 99 0.71 11.94 4.36
N ILE A 100 -0.49 11.81 4.92
CA ILE A 100 -1.69 12.35 4.25
C ILE A 100 -1.45 13.84 4.05
N GLY A 101 -1.47 14.32 2.80
CA GLY A 101 -1.19 15.70 2.40
C GLY A 101 -2.07 16.74 3.10
N SER A 102 -1.77 17.01 4.36
CA SER A 102 -2.28 18.12 5.11
C SER A 102 -1.16 19.12 5.13
N LYS A 103 -1.37 20.28 4.50
CA LYS A 103 -0.84 21.50 5.12
C LYS A 103 -1.22 21.38 6.59
N ARG A 104 -0.28 21.05 7.48
CA ARG A 104 -0.43 21.29 8.91
C ARG A 104 -0.57 22.81 9.03
N ARG A 105 -1.79 23.33 8.81
CA ARG A 105 -2.13 24.63 9.37
C ARG A 105 -2.08 24.39 10.85
N ASN A 106 -1.13 25.01 11.52
CA ASN A 106 -1.05 25.13 12.97
C ASN A 106 -2.46 25.28 13.53
N MET A 107 -3.04 24.21 14.06
CA MET A 107 -4.23 24.32 14.88
C MET A 107 -3.71 24.59 16.28
N LYS A 108 -3.48 25.88 16.57
CA LYS A 108 -3.51 26.37 17.94
C LYS A 108 -4.95 26.23 18.41
N ILE A 109 -5.15 25.53 19.51
CA ILE A 109 -6.19 25.83 20.48
C ILE A 109 -5.44 26.03 21.79
#